data_AF-A0A7C6B1E1-F1
#
_entry.id   AF-A0A7C6B1E1-F1
#
_cell.length_a   1.000
_cell.length_b   1.000
_cell.length_c   1.000
_cell.angle_alpha   90.00
_cell.angle_beta   90.00
_cell.angle_gamma   90.00
#
_symmetry.space_group_name_H-M   'P 1'
#
loop_
_entity.id
_entity.type
_entity.pdbx_description
1 polymer ?
#
loop_
_entity_poly.entity_id
_entity_poly.type
_entity_poly.pdbx_seq_one_letter_code
_entity_poly.pdbx_strand_id
1 'polypeptide(L)'
;DPVFGYKAWNLREWILEKSRGAISGDKIRSLSLDDIRCGGPGHVARIVQNLPRGTFCIVNAADYRDLAVFVLALLEAEAKGKKFLFRSAASFVATRLGLEARPLLSAKEICDLDTNVGGLVVCGSYVPGSTQQLQKLLEEESVDPIEFHVAEFVNAKSPENYILQVTRDVRERLRSGRHVVIFTSRQYVGSEDAQESLAIGRKVAAALARIVRELEIRPRFLIAKGGITSSEVATSGLGVTRAVVRGQALPGVPVWELDEHALHPGLKYVVFPGNVGGPDALVSLVKSLSGEAIR
;
A
#
# COMPACT_ATOMS: atom_id res chain seq x y z
N ASP A 1 -10.58 14.19 -0.98
CA ASP A 1 -9.26 14.00 -1.62
C ASP A 1 -9.17 14.97 -2.79
N PRO A 2 -8.22 15.93 -2.79
CA PRO A 2 -8.10 16.95 -3.83
C PRO A 2 -7.57 16.41 -5.17
N VAL A 3 -6.94 15.23 -5.19
CA VAL A 3 -6.33 14.64 -6.40
C VAL A 3 -7.22 13.53 -6.98
N PHE A 4 -7.78 12.67 -6.13
CA PHE A 4 -8.53 11.48 -6.54
C PHE A 4 -9.98 11.45 -6.04
N GLY A 5 -10.48 12.58 -5.54
CA GLY A 5 -11.83 12.68 -4.98
C GLY A 5 -12.93 12.33 -5.98
N TYR A 6 -14.07 11.88 -5.45
CA TYR A 6 -15.29 11.63 -6.19
C TYR A 6 -16.50 12.05 -5.35
N LYS A 7 -17.61 12.41 -6.00
CA LYS A 7 -18.85 12.79 -5.32
C LYS A 7 -19.85 11.64 -5.31
N ALA A 8 -19.86 10.83 -6.37
CA ALA A 8 -20.75 9.70 -6.50
C ALA A 8 -20.41 8.57 -5.51
N TRP A 9 -21.36 8.19 -4.67
CA TRP A 9 -21.26 7.03 -3.78
C TRP A 9 -21.71 5.74 -4.48
N ASN A 10 -22.60 5.85 -5.47
CA ASN A 10 -23.07 4.73 -6.28
C ASN A 10 -22.10 4.48 -7.44
N LEU A 11 -21.67 3.23 -7.65
CA LEU A 11 -20.71 2.91 -8.71
C LEU A 11 -21.23 3.22 -10.13
N ARG A 12 -22.54 3.20 -10.38
CA ARG A 12 -23.11 3.60 -11.68
C ARG A 12 -22.87 5.08 -11.93
N GLU A 13 -23.23 5.92 -10.96
CA GLU A 13 -23.02 7.37 -11.01
C GLU A 13 -21.53 7.70 -11.06
N TRP A 14 -20.70 6.96 -10.34
CA TRP A 14 -19.25 7.13 -10.35
C TRP A 14 -18.63 6.85 -11.71
N ILE A 15 -19.12 5.83 -12.45
CA ILE A 15 -18.69 5.59 -13.83
C ILE A 15 -19.07 6.78 -14.72
N LEU A 16 -20.28 7.34 -14.57
CA LEU A 16 -20.70 8.52 -15.33
C LEU A 16 -19.84 9.75 -15.00
N GLU A 17 -19.59 9.99 -13.71
CA GLU A 17 -18.72 11.07 -13.21
C GLU A 17 -17.31 10.95 -13.79
N LYS A 18 -16.67 9.79 -13.65
CA LYS A 18 -15.27 9.58 -14.07
C LYS A 18 -15.11 9.47 -15.58
N SER A 19 -16.13 9.04 -16.30
CA SER A 19 -16.11 9.03 -17.76
C SER A 19 -16.45 10.38 -18.38
N ARG A 20 -16.85 11.39 -17.58
CA ARG A 20 -17.29 12.71 -18.06
C ARG A 20 -18.37 12.58 -19.15
N GLY A 21 -19.29 11.63 -18.98
CA GLY A 21 -20.39 11.37 -19.92
C GLY A 21 -20.02 10.53 -21.15
N ALA A 22 -18.77 10.09 -21.31
CA ALA A 22 -18.37 9.25 -22.45
C ALA A 22 -19.01 7.85 -22.41
N ILE A 23 -19.39 7.36 -21.22
CA ILE A 23 -20.13 6.12 -21.05
C ILE A 23 -21.58 6.48 -20.75
N SER A 24 -22.50 6.01 -21.59
CA SER A 24 -23.93 6.17 -21.36
C SER A 24 -24.45 5.15 -20.34
N GLY A 25 -25.47 5.55 -19.55
CA GLY A 25 -26.03 4.73 -18.48
C GLY A 25 -26.63 3.41 -18.95
N ASP A 26 -27.15 3.35 -20.17
CA ASP A 26 -27.66 2.12 -20.81
C ASP A 26 -26.55 1.08 -21.07
N LYS A 27 -25.28 1.47 -21.05
CA LYS A 27 -24.13 0.55 -21.12
C LYS A 27 -23.66 0.06 -19.76
N ILE A 28 -24.30 0.50 -18.67
CA ILE A 28 -23.97 0.09 -17.32
C ILE A 28 -25.01 -0.94 -16.84
N ARG A 29 -24.52 -2.08 -16.36
CA ARG A 29 -25.32 -3.13 -15.72
C ARG A 29 -24.82 -3.33 -14.30
N SER A 30 -25.68 -3.85 -13.45
CA SER A 30 -25.28 -4.27 -12.11
C SER A 30 -25.92 -5.60 -11.80
N LEU A 31 -25.12 -6.54 -11.31
CA LEU A 31 -25.59 -7.77 -10.67
C LEU A 31 -25.93 -7.44 -9.22
N SER A 32 -27.18 -7.60 -8.84
CA SER A 32 -27.65 -7.40 -7.48
C SER A 32 -27.19 -8.53 -6.55
N LEU A 33 -27.33 -8.33 -5.23
CA LEU A 33 -27.10 -9.41 -4.27
C LEU A 33 -28.14 -10.53 -4.42
N ASP A 34 -29.36 -10.22 -4.87
CA ASP A 34 -30.39 -11.25 -5.10
C ASP A 34 -30.07 -12.12 -6.32
N ASP A 35 -29.59 -11.52 -7.42
CA ASP A 35 -29.11 -12.28 -8.59
C ASP A 35 -28.03 -13.30 -8.17
N ILE A 36 -27.17 -12.89 -7.24
CA ILE A 36 -26.03 -13.68 -6.76
C ILE A 36 -26.49 -14.74 -5.74
N ARG A 37 -27.13 -14.32 -4.65
CA ARG A 37 -27.44 -15.19 -3.50
C ARG A 37 -28.64 -16.10 -3.75
N CYS A 38 -29.67 -15.60 -4.42
CA CYS A 38 -30.89 -16.36 -4.70
C CYS A 38 -30.81 -17.06 -6.06
N GLY A 39 -30.22 -16.40 -7.07
CA GLY A 39 -30.06 -16.97 -8.40
C GLY A 39 -28.93 -18.01 -8.51
N GLY A 40 -27.86 -17.81 -7.74
CA GLY A 40 -26.70 -18.69 -7.74
C GLY A 40 -25.87 -18.66 -9.04
N PRO A 41 -24.82 -19.50 -9.13
CA PRO A 41 -23.83 -19.43 -10.21
C PRO A 41 -24.43 -19.57 -11.61
N GLY A 42 -25.36 -20.52 -11.80
CA GLY A 42 -25.97 -20.76 -13.12
C GLY A 42 -26.87 -19.61 -13.59
N HIS A 43 -27.49 -18.85 -12.69
CA HIS A 43 -28.23 -17.64 -13.06
C HIS A 43 -27.28 -16.51 -13.44
N VAL A 44 -26.27 -16.25 -12.62
CA VAL A 44 -25.26 -15.23 -12.89
C VAL A 44 -24.51 -15.53 -14.20
N ALA A 45 -24.19 -16.80 -14.47
CA ALA A 45 -23.53 -17.22 -15.71
C ALA A 45 -24.36 -16.87 -16.94
N ARG A 46 -25.68 -17.08 -16.90
CA ARG A 46 -26.60 -16.68 -17.97
C ARG A 46 -26.61 -15.17 -18.18
N ILE A 47 -26.60 -14.36 -17.11
CA ILE A 47 -26.53 -12.90 -17.24
C ILE A 47 -25.20 -12.51 -17.89
N VAL A 48 -24.08 -12.98 -17.33
CA VAL A 48 -22.72 -12.64 -17.78
C VAL A 48 -22.46 -13.06 -19.23
N GLN A 49 -22.95 -14.23 -19.64
CA GLN A 49 -22.85 -14.72 -21.03
C GLN A 49 -23.65 -13.85 -22.01
N ASN A 50 -24.78 -13.29 -21.58
CA ASN A 50 -25.64 -12.46 -22.42
C ASN A 50 -25.31 -10.96 -22.35
N LEU A 51 -24.28 -10.55 -21.59
CA LEU A 51 -23.82 -9.16 -21.59
C LEU A 51 -23.34 -8.75 -23.00
N PRO A 52 -23.87 -7.65 -23.56
CA PRO A 52 -23.37 -7.07 -24.80
C PRO A 52 -21.89 -6.66 -24.68
N ARG A 53 -21.18 -6.66 -25.81
CA ARG A 53 -19.80 -6.17 -25.86
C ARG A 53 -19.78 -4.68 -25.51
N GLY A 54 -18.83 -4.28 -24.66
CA GLY A 54 -18.67 -2.89 -24.23
C GLY A 54 -19.58 -2.48 -23.05
N THR A 55 -20.29 -3.44 -22.44
CA THR A 55 -21.03 -3.21 -21.20
C THR A 55 -20.08 -3.15 -19.99
N PHE A 56 -20.32 -2.18 -19.13
CA PHE A 56 -19.71 -2.09 -17.81
C PHE A 56 -20.61 -2.79 -16.81
N CYS A 57 -20.13 -3.86 -16.19
CA CYS A 57 -20.91 -4.64 -15.22
C CYS A 57 -20.36 -4.43 -13.81
N ILE A 58 -21.20 -3.88 -12.93
CA ILE A 58 -20.92 -3.74 -11.50
C ILE A 58 -21.38 -5.02 -10.80
N VAL A 59 -20.52 -5.62 -10.00
CA VAL A 59 -20.84 -6.80 -9.19
C VAL A 59 -20.99 -6.36 -7.74
N ASN A 60 -22.20 -6.46 -7.19
CA ASN A 60 -22.39 -6.22 -5.76
C ASN A 60 -21.86 -7.41 -4.97
N ALA A 61 -21.11 -7.15 -3.90
CA ALA A 61 -20.62 -8.17 -2.99
C ALA A 61 -20.48 -7.58 -1.60
N ALA A 62 -21.03 -8.27 -0.61
CA ALA A 62 -20.87 -7.94 0.81
C ALA A 62 -20.01 -8.98 1.55
N ASP A 63 -19.77 -10.15 0.94
CA ASP A 63 -19.01 -11.27 1.48
C ASP A 63 -18.21 -11.98 0.37
N TYR A 64 -17.13 -12.69 0.73
CA TYR A 64 -16.35 -13.51 -0.21
C TYR A 64 -17.19 -14.59 -0.91
N ARG A 65 -18.26 -15.07 -0.28
CA ARG A 65 -19.21 -16.03 -0.88
C ARG A 65 -19.95 -15.42 -2.08
N ASP A 66 -20.27 -14.12 -2.03
CA ASP A 66 -20.89 -13.42 -3.16
C ASP A 66 -19.93 -13.37 -4.36
N LEU A 67 -18.65 -13.09 -4.08
CA LEU A 67 -17.60 -13.12 -5.09
C LEU A 67 -17.37 -14.52 -5.64
N ALA A 68 -17.45 -15.57 -4.81
CA ALA A 68 -17.24 -16.95 -5.24
C ALA A 68 -18.31 -17.39 -6.25
N VAL A 69 -19.58 -17.05 -5.99
CA VAL A 69 -20.68 -17.29 -6.94
C VAL A 69 -20.42 -16.57 -8.27
N PHE A 70 -20.04 -15.29 -8.23
CA PHE A 70 -19.73 -14.54 -9.44
C PHE A 70 -18.52 -15.10 -10.19
N VAL A 71 -17.44 -15.47 -9.49
CA VAL A 71 -16.22 -16.04 -10.07
C VAL A 71 -16.52 -17.33 -10.81
N LEU A 72 -17.36 -18.21 -10.25
CA LEU A 72 -17.73 -19.46 -10.91
C LEU A 72 -18.45 -19.16 -12.24
N ALA A 73 -19.43 -18.27 -12.22
CA ALA A 73 -20.14 -17.81 -13.41
C ALA A 73 -19.23 -17.15 -14.46
N LEU A 74 -18.26 -16.37 -13.99
CA LEU A 74 -17.26 -15.71 -14.82
C LEU A 74 -16.36 -16.72 -15.53
N LEU A 75 -15.82 -17.71 -14.80
CA LEU A 75 -14.97 -18.76 -15.36
C LEU A 75 -15.73 -19.58 -16.41
N GLU A 76 -17.01 -19.90 -16.17
CA GLU A 76 -17.85 -20.57 -17.16
C GLU A 76 -18.04 -19.71 -18.44
N ALA A 77 -18.24 -18.41 -18.29
CA ALA A 77 -18.39 -17.51 -19.44
C ALA A 77 -17.08 -17.39 -20.24
N GLU A 78 -15.94 -17.32 -19.57
CA GLU A 78 -14.61 -17.29 -20.19
C GLU A 78 -14.27 -18.61 -20.90
N ALA A 79 -14.62 -19.75 -20.30
CA ALA A 79 -14.48 -21.07 -20.94
C ALA A 79 -15.29 -21.17 -22.25
N LYS A 80 -16.37 -20.39 -22.36
CA LYS A 80 -17.18 -20.23 -23.59
C LYS A 80 -16.68 -19.11 -24.52
N GLY A 81 -15.50 -18.55 -24.27
CA GLY A 81 -14.83 -17.59 -25.14
C GLY A 81 -15.14 -16.11 -24.87
N LYS A 82 -15.90 -15.76 -23.83
CA LYS A 82 -16.06 -14.36 -23.43
C LYS A 82 -14.74 -13.81 -22.88
N LYS A 83 -14.49 -12.53 -23.13
CA LYS A 83 -13.32 -11.81 -22.61
C LYS A 83 -13.79 -10.62 -21.81
N PHE A 84 -13.18 -10.42 -20.64
CA PHE A 84 -13.52 -9.35 -19.71
C PHE A 84 -12.27 -8.53 -19.37
N LEU A 85 -12.49 -7.25 -19.09
CA LEU A 85 -11.49 -6.38 -18.49
C LEU A 85 -11.92 -6.09 -17.06
N PHE A 86 -11.04 -6.36 -16.09
CA PHE A 86 -11.38 -6.22 -14.68
C PHE A 86 -10.84 -4.91 -14.11
N ARG A 87 -11.71 -4.17 -13.43
CA ARG A 87 -11.33 -3.12 -12.49
C ARG A 87 -11.85 -3.54 -11.12
N SER A 88 -10.95 -4.03 -10.28
CA SER A 88 -11.30 -4.70 -9.03
C SER A 88 -10.33 -4.36 -7.90
N ALA A 89 -10.67 -4.81 -6.69
CA ALA A 89 -9.79 -4.80 -5.54
C ALA A 89 -9.25 -6.21 -5.25
N ALA A 90 -8.38 -6.34 -4.24
CA ALA A 90 -7.68 -7.58 -3.92
C ALA A 90 -8.60 -8.78 -3.63
N SER A 91 -9.79 -8.56 -3.06
CA SER A 91 -10.73 -9.63 -2.71
C SER A 91 -11.19 -10.43 -3.94
N PHE A 92 -11.44 -9.78 -5.07
CA PHE A 92 -11.79 -10.47 -6.32
C PHE A 92 -10.65 -11.35 -6.82
N VAL A 93 -9.42 -10.82 -6.82
CA VAL A 93 -8.23 -11.56 -7.27
C VAL A 93 -8.01 -12.81 -6.41
N ALA A 94 -8.11 -12.67 -5.09
CA ALA A 94 -7.97 -13.78 -4.16
C ALA A 94 -9.05 -14.86 -4.40
N THR A 95 -10.31 -14.45 -4.51
CA THR A 95 -11.44 -15.37 -4.76
C THR A 95 -11.29 -16.09 -6.10
N ARG A 96 -10.89 -15.36 -7.14
CA ARG A 96 -10.71 -15.91 -8.49
C ARG A 96 -9.62 -16.97 -8.56
N LEU A 97 -8.55 -16.77 -7.82
CA LEU A 97 -7.44 -17.71 -7.73
C LEU A 97 -7.72 -18.89 -6.79
N GLY A 98 -8.86 -18.89 -6.08
CA GLY A 98 -9.13 -19.88 -5.04
C GLY A 98 -8.12 -19.81 -3.89
N LEU A 99 -7.56 -18.62 -3.61
CA LEU A 99 -6.58 -18.47 -2.54
C LEU A 99 -7.25 -18.62 -1.18
N GLU A 100 -6.76 -19.58 -0.40
CA GLU A 100 -7.17 -19.75 0.98
C GLU A 100 -6.65 -18.61 1.87
N ALA A 101 -7.39 -18.33 2.93
CA ALA A 101 -6.98 -17.35 3.93
C ALA A 101 -5.71 -17.84 4.64
N ARG A 102 -4.67 -17.03 4.61
CA ARG A 102 -3.42 -17.26 5.34
C ARG A 102 -3.40 -16.42 6.62
N PRO A 103 -2.90 -16.95 7.75
CA PRO A 103 -2.61 -16.14 8.93
C PRO A 103 -1.65 -14.98 8.63
N LEU A 104 -1.66 -13.97 9.49
CA LEU A 104 -0.66 -12.90 9.43
C LEU A 104 0.74 -13.49 9.62
N LEU A 105 1.71 -12.91 8.94
CA LEU A 105 3.11 -13.31 9.05
C LEU A 105 3.64 -12.97 10.44
N SER A 106 4.36 -13.91 11.03
CA SER A 106 5.05 -13.71 12.31
C SER A 106 6.29 -12.83 12.16
N ALA A 107 6.79 -12.28 13.27
CA ALA A 107 8.06 -11.56 13.28
C ALA A 107 9.22 -12.41 12.76
N LYS A 108 9.20 -13.74 12.97
CA LYS A 108 10.23 -14.65 12.44
C LYS A 108 10.18 -14.81 10.92
N GLU A 109 9.00 -14.62 10.31
CA GLU A 109 8.84 -14.67 8.85
C GLU A 109 9.17 -13.33 8.17
N ILE A 110 9.12 -12.22 8.93
CA ILE A 110 9.36 -10.87 8.43
C ILE A 110 10.80 -10.41 8.72
N CYS A 111 11.29 -10.61 9.93
CA CYS A 111 12.56 -10.06 10.37
C CYS A 111 13.74 -10.93 9.95
N ASP A 112 14.85 -10.26 9.67
CA ASP A 112 16.18 -10.85 9.73
C ASP A 112 16.58 -11.01 11.20
N LEU A 113 16.75 -12.24 11.66
CA LEU A 113 17.05 -12.55 13.07
C LEU A 113 18.54 -12.75 13.33
N ASP A 114 19.36 -12.84 12.29
CA ASP A 114 20.80 -13.11 12.38
C ASP A 114 21.63 -11.80 12.43
N THR A 115 20.97 -10.67 12.71
CA THR A 115 21.59 -9.34 12.73
C THR A 115 21.26 -8.58 14.00
N ASN A 116 22.25 -7.82 14.49
CA ASN A 116 22.07 -6.84 15.57
C ASN A 116 21.71 -5.44 15.05
N VAL A 117 21.50 -5.28 13.74
CA VAL A 117 21.09 -4.01 13.14
C VAL A 117 19.62 -3.75 13.43
N GLY A 118 19.29 -2.51 13.79
CA GLY A 118 17.92 -2.09 14.04
C GLY A 118 16.98 -2.18 12.84
N GLY A 119 15.69 -2.00 13.10
CA GLY A 119 14.66 -1.91 12.05
C GLY A 119 14.46 -0.47 11.57
N LEU A 120 13.99 -0.29 10.34
CA LEU A 120 13.74 1.02 9.75
C LEU A 120 12.27 1.20 9.39
N VAL A 121 11.70 2.34 9.80
CA VAL A 121 10.36 2.80 9.42
C VAL A 121 10.49 4.13 8.67
N VAL A 122 9.86 4.23 7.49
CA VAL A 122 9.88 5.43 6.64
C VAL A 122 8.45 5.95 6.45
N CYS A 123 8.17 7.14 6.99
CA CYS A 123 6.83 7.74 7.02
C CYS A 123 6.80 9.09 6.29
N GLY A 124 6.54 9.09 4.98
CA GLY A 124 6.54 10.31 4.17
C GLY A 124 5.20 11.05 4.06
N SER A 125 4.09 10.40 4.41
CA SER A 125 2.75 11.00 4.29
C SER A 125 2.41 11.91 5.48
N TYR A 126 1.76 13.04 5.20
CA TYR A 126 1.31 14.05 6.18
C TYR A 126 -0.23 14.04 6.40
N VAL A 127 -0.95 13.05 5.85
CA VAL A 127 -2.42 12.99 6.00
C VAL A 127 -2.82 12.65 7.45
N PRO A 128 -3.98 13.12 7.95
CA PRO A 128 -4.34 13.01 9.37
C PRO A 128 -4.22 11.60 9.97
N GLY A 129 -4.73 10.58 9.27
CA GLY A 129 -4.64 9.20 9.74
C GLY A 129 -3.21 8.65 9.82
N SER A 130 -2.33 9.08 8.90
CA SER A 130 -0.91 8.71 8.95
C SER A 130 -0.18 9.42 10.09
N THR A 131 -0.53 10.69 10.35
CA THR A 131 0.05 11.48 11.44
C THR A 131 -0.34 10.91 12.80
N GLN A 132 -1.60 10.51 12.99
CA GLN A 132 -2.06 9.90 14.25
C GLN A 132 -1.31 8.59 14.56
N GLN A 133 -1.17 7.70 13.58
CA GLN A 133 -0.42 6.44 13.76
C GLN A 133 1.07 6.68 14.03
N LEU A 134 1.67 7.69 13.40
CA LEU A 134 3.05 8.08 13.69
C LEU A 134 3.18 8.58 15.13
N GLN A 135 2.33 9.52 15.57
CA GLN A 135 2.47 10.13 16.90
C GLN A 135 2.52 9.08 18.01
N LYS A 136 1.65 8.07 17.95
CA LYS A 136 1.69 6.93 18.87
C LYS A 136 3.00 6.15 18.82
N LEU A 137 3.58 5.95 17.63
CA LEU A 137 4.88 5.29 17.51
C LEU A 137 6.00 6.14 18.13
N LEU A 138 5.94 7.47 18.03
CA LEU A 138 6.97 8.36 18.57
C LEU A 138 6.96 8.47 20.09
N GLU A 139 5.88 8.01 20.74
CA GLU A 139 5.79 7.91 22.21
C GLU A 139 6.58 6.70 22.76
N GLU A 140 7.01 5.77 21.90
CA GLU A 140 7.72 4.57 22.31
C GLU A 140 9.22 4.84 22.50
N GLU A 141 9.76 4.45 23.67
CA GLU A 141 11.20 4.54 23.96
C GLU A 141 12.05 3.60 23.11
N SER A 142 11.43 2.58 22.50
CA SER A 142 12.12 1.58 21.69
C SER A 142 12.43 2.03 20.26
N VAL A 143 12.04 3.26 19.89
CA VAL A 143 12.34 3.85 18.59
C VAL A 143 13.07 5.19 18.70
N ASP A 144 13.97 5.41 17.75
CA ASP A 144 14.73 6.63 17.56
C ASP A 144 14.12 7.46 16.43
N PRO A 145 13.43 8.57 16.74
CA PRO A 145 12.88 9.47 15.72
C PRO A 145 13.95 10.26 14.98
N ILE A 146 13.79 10.38 13.66
CA ILE A 146 14.50 11.34 12.81
C ILE A 146 13.47 12.09 11.96
N GLU A 147 13.30 13.38 12.23
CA GLU A 147 12.45 14.24 11.40
C GLU A 147 13.22 14.70 10.16
N PHE A 148 12.62 14.46 8.99
CA PHE A 148 13.04 15.01 7.70
C PHE A 148 12.28 16.33 7.48
N HIS A 149 12.94 17.45 7.73
CA HIS A 149 12.39 18.79 7.61
C HIS A 149 12.20 19.17 6.14
N VAL A 150 10.95 19.10 5.67
CA VAL A 150 10.62 19.29 4.24
C VAL A 150 10.97 20.71 3.78
N ALA A 151 10.71 21.73 4.60
CA ALA A 151 11.00 23.11 4.24
C ALA A 151 12.50 23.37 4.09
N GLU A 152 13.33 22.79 4.96
CA GLU A 152 14.79 22.89 4.88
C GLU A 152 15.30 22.18 3.62
N PHE A 153 14.83 20.97 3.35
CA PHE A 153 15.21 20.21 2.16
C PHE A 153 14.83 20.92 0.85
N VAL A 154 13.61 21.46 0.78
CA VAL A 154 13.11 22.13 -0.44
C VAL A 154 13.89 23.41 -0.71
N ASN A 155 14.27 24.16 0.33
CA ASN A 155 14.98 25.44 0.23
C ASN A 155 16.51 25.32 0.34
N ALA A 156 17.05 24.10 0.53
CA ALA A 156 18.47 23.89 0.71
C ALA A 156 19.25 24.28 -0.55
N LYS A 157 20.35 25.03 -0.37
CA LYS A 157 21.32 25.29 -1.45
C LYS A 157 21.99 24.01 -1.94
N SER A 158 22.15 23.03 -1.06
CA SER A 158 22.65 21.68 -1.37
C SER A 158 21.76 20.63 -0.72
N PRO A 159 20.65 20.24 -1.39
CA PRO A 159 19.75 19.18 -0.90
C PRO A 159 20.46 17.84 -0.68
N GLU A 160 21.57 17.62 -1.40
CA GLU A 160 22.32 16.37 -1.34
C GLU A 160 23.13 16.24 -0.06
N ASN A 161 23.69 17.35 0.44
CA ASN A 161 24.36 17.35 1.74
C ASN A 161 23.36 17.07 2.86
N TYR A 162 22.13 17.58 2.75
CA TYR A 162 21.06 17.30 3.71
C TYR A 162 20.71 15.80 3.74
N ILE A 163 20.51 15.19 2.57
CA ILE A 163 20.26 13.74 2.45
C ILE A 163 21.41 12.93 3.04
N LEU A 164 22.67 13.29 2.72
CA LEU A 164 23.85 12.59 3.24
C LEU A 164 23.98 12.69 4.76
N GLN A 165 23.66 13.85 5.34
CA GLN A 165 23.65 14.03 6.79
C GLN A 165 22.60 13.12 7.45
N VAL A 166 21.35 13.16 6.99
CA VAL A 166 20.29 12.29 7.51
C VAL A 166 20.64 10.82 7.34
N THR A 167 21.25 10.44 6.22
CA THR A 167 21.68 9.06 5.96
C THR A 167 22.73 8.57 6.97
N ARG A 168 23.69 9.43 7.34
CA ARG A 168 24.70 9.11 8.37
C ARG A 168 24.04 8.89 9.73
N ASP A 169 23.15 9.78 10.14
CA ASP A 169 22.45 9.69 11.43
C ASP A 169 21.62 8.40 11.53
N VAL A 170 20.88 8.06 10.46
CA VAL A 170 20.10 6.82 10.38
C VAL A 170 21.02 5.60 10.48
N ARG A 171 22.11 5.59 9.71
CA ARG A 171 23.06 4.49 9.66
C ARG A 171 23.71 4.22 11.02
N GLU A 172 24.13 5.27 11.72
CA GLU A 172 24.76 5.16 13.04
C GLU A 172 23.80 4.56 14.08
N ARG A 173 22.55 5.03 14.13
CA ARG A 173 21.53 4.51 15.06
C ARG A 173 21.16 3.06 14.75
N LEU A 174 20.94 2.72 13.48
CA LEU A 174 20.67 1.34 13.07
C LEU A 174 21.83 0.40 13.43
N ARG A 175 23.09 0.81 13.23
CA ARG A 175 24.28 0.02 13.63
C ARG A 175 24.39 -0.20 15.13
N SER A 176 23.87 0.73 15.93
CA SER A 176 23.77 0.58 17.39
C SER A 176 22.62 -0.35 17.85
N GLY A 177 21.89 -0.95 16.92
CA GLY A 177 20.75 -1.84 17.20
C GLY A 177 19.43 -1.13 17.47
N ARG A 178 19.40 0.21 17.37
CA ARG A 178 18.19 1.00 17.62
C ARG A 178 17.27 1.01 16.40
N HIS A 179 15.96 0.91 16.64
CA HIS A 179 14.95 1.02 15.59
C HIS A 179 14.78 2.48 15.20
N VAL A 180 14.91 2.82 13.92
CA VAL A 180 14.84 4.21 13.46
C VAL A 180 13.52 4.48 12.77
N VAL A 181 12.90 5.62 13.09
CA VAL A 181 11.71 6.13 12.41
C VAL A 181 12.06 7.43 11.69
N ILE A 182 12.22 7.37 10.37
CA ILE A 182 12.34 8.57 9.53
C ILE A 182 10.93 9.03 9.18
N PHE A 183 10.61 10.29 9.47
CA PHE A 183 9.32 10.85 9.11
C PHE A 183 9.44 12.29 8.59
N THR A 184 8.58 12.67 7.66
CA THR A 184 8.53 14.04 7.15
C THR A 184 7.87 14.98 8.15
N SER A 185 8.33 16.24 8.18
CA SER A 185 7.68 17.29 8.96
C SER A 185 6.19 17.39 8.69
N ARG A 186 5.39 17.62 9.75
CA ARG A 186 3.92 17.59 9.69
C ARG A 186 3.27 18.92 9.29
N GLN A 187 4.08 19.95 9.05
CA GLN A 187 3.63 21.19 8.43
C GLN A 187 3.43 20.97 6.93
N TYR A 188 2.30 21.43 6.40
CA TYR A 188 2.03 21.36 4.96
C TYR A 188 2.98 22.28 4.21
N VAL A 189 3.82 21.69 3.36
CA VAL A 189 4.70 22.40 2.42
C VAL A 189 4.22 22.02 1.02
N GLY A 190 3.24 22.76 0.51
CA GLY A 190 2.66 22.53 -0.80
C GLY A 190 1.98 23.77 -1.37
N SER A 191 1.53 23.68 -2.61
CA SER A 191 0.81 24.74 -3.33
C SER A 191 -0.71 24.54 -3.22
N GLU A 192 -1.49 25.57 -3.57
CA GLU A 192 -2.92 25.42 -3.85
C GLU A 192 -3.17 24.59 -5.12
N ASP A 193 -2.17 24.52 -6.01
CA ASP A 193 -2.16 23.64 -7.18
C ASP A 193 -1.85 22.19 -6.76
N ALA A 194 -2.80 21.29 -7.06
CA ALA A 194 -2.70 19.87 -6.75
C ALA A 194 -1.52 19.17 -7.45
N GLN A 195 -1.14 19.59 -8.67
CA GLN A 195 0.00 19.04 -9.40
C GLN A 195 1.33 19.49 -8.81
N GLU A 196 1.46 20.77 -8.43
CA GLU A 196 2.66 21.25 -7.74
C GLU A 196 2.82 20.59 -6.37
N SER A 197 1.73 20.46 -5.60
CA SER A 197 1.74 19.75 -4.31
C SER A 197 2.17 18.28 -4.49
N LEU A 198 1.67 17.62 -5.54
CA LEU A 198 2.09 16.26 -5.88
C LEU A 198 3.57 16.18 -6.29
N ALA A 199 4.08 17.17 -7.03
CA ALA A 199 5.49 17.24 -7.42
C ALA A 199 6.42 17.38 -6.21
N ILE A 200 6.06 18.22 -5.23
CA ILE A 200 6.79 18.34 -3.96
C ILE A 200 6.77 17.00 -3.22
N GLY A 201 5.60 16.36 -3.10
CA GLY A 201 5.46 15.04 -2.48
C GLY A 201 6.37 13.98 -3.13
N ARG A 202 6.47 13.97 -4.46
CA ARG A 202 7.40 13.09 -5.20
C ARG A 202 8.86 13.41 -4.93
N LYS A 203 9.24 14.70 -4.91
CA LYS A 203 10.63 15.14 -4.61
C LYS A 203 11.06 14.68 -3.21
N VAL A 204 10.18 14.82 -2.22
CA VAL A 204 10.43 14.36 -0.85
C VAL A 204 10.50 12.84 -0.78
N ALA A 205 9.59 12.12 -1.44
CA ALA A 205 9.63 10.66 -1.45
C ALA A 205 10.89 10.11 -2.14
N ALA A 206 11.37 10.75 -3.21
CA ALA A 206 12.63 10.41 -3.86
C ALA A 206 13.84 10.65 -2.95
N ALA A 207 13.82 11.72 -2.14
CA ALA A 207 14.87 11.97 -1.15
C ALA A 207 14.90 10.90 -0.05
N LEU A 208 13.73 10.51 0.48
CA LEU A 208 13.62 9.40 1.44
C LEU A 208 14.10 8.07 0.84
N ALA A 209 13.75 7.80 -0.42
CA ALA A 209 14.22 6.62 -1.14
C ALA A 209 15.75 6.65 -1.33
N ARG A 210 16.33 7.82 -1.61
CA ARG A 210 17.77 7.98 -1.71
C ARG A 210 18.48 7.70 -0.38
N ILE A 211 17.92 8.15 0.75
CA ILE A 211 18.43 7.77 2.08
C ILE A 211 18.50 6.26 2.19
N VAL A 212 17.39 5.55 1.90
CA VAL A 212 17.34 4.08 1.94
C VAL A 212 18.41 3.43 1.04
N ARG A 213 18.57 3.94 -0.19
CA ARG A 213 19.56 3.44 -1.15
C ARG A 213 21.00 3.60 -0.66
N GLU A 214 21.29 4.71 -0.01
CA GLU A 214 22.63 5.06 0.47
C GLU A 214 22.90 4.53 1.89
N LEU A 215 22.00 3.76 2.51
CA LEU A 215 22.23 3.24 3.87
C LEU A 215 23.45 2.32 3.97
N GLU A 216 23.75 1.55 2.92
CA GLU A 216 24.84 0.54 2.88
C GLU A 216 24.75 -0.52 4.01
N ILE A 217 23.62 -0.58 4.72
CA ILE A 217 23.35 -1.55 5.79
C ILE A 217 21.95 -2.12 5.59
N ARG A 218 21.80 -3.42 5.84
CA ARG A 218 20.53 -4.12 5.77
C ARG A 218 19.81 -4.00 7.12
N PRO A 219 18.69 -3.27 7.22
CA PRO A 219 17.91 -3.23 8.46
C PRO A 219 17.23 -4.59 8.70
N ARG A 220 16.98 -4.95 9.96
CA ARG A 220 16.32 -6.23 10.29
C ARG A 220 14.89 -6.33 9.78
N PHE A 221 14.23 -5.19 9.60
CA PHE A 221 12.97 -5.05 8.87
C PHE A 221 12.91 -3.65 8.26
N LEU A 222 12.13 -3.50 7.19
CA LEU A 222 11.88 -2.21 6.57
C LEU A 222 10.38 -2.00 6.35
N ILE A 223 9.81 -0.99 6.99
CA ILE A 223 8.42 -0.55 6.81
C ILE A 223 8.42 0.78 6.08
N ALA A 224 7.65 0.93 5.01
CA ALA A 224 7.37 2.25 4.44
C ALA A 224 5.88 2.52 4.45
N LYS A 225 5.49 3.69 4.96
CA LYS A 225 4.10 4.10 5.08
C LYS A 225 3.72 5.23 4.12
N GLY A 226 2.64 4.99 3.38
CA GLY A 226 2.04 5.92 2.43
C GLY A 226 2.34 5.56 0.97
N GLY A 227 1.37 5.73 0.08
CA GLY A 227 1.44 5.16 -1.28
C GLY A 227 2.65 5.61 -2.11
N ILE A 228 2.91 6.91 -2.18
CA ILE A 228 4.07 7.44 -2.93
C ILE A 228 5.38 7.03 -2.25
N THR A 229 5.46 7.17 -0.92
CA THR A 229 6.65 6.81 -0.15
C THR A 229 7.01 5.34 -0.30
N SER A 230 6.03 4.44 -0.16
CA SER A 230 6.29 3.01 -0.33
C SER A 230 6.67 2.66 -1.76
N SER A 231 6.05 3.31 -2.75
CA SER A 231 6.43 3.11 -4.16
C SER A 231 7.88 3.52 -4.41
N GLU A 232 8.27 4.74 -4.01
CA GLU A 232 9.62 5.25 -4.24
C GLU A 232 10.69 4.48 -3.46
N VAL A 233 10.40 4.10 -2.21
CA VAL A 233 11.32 3.26 -1.43
C VAL A 233 11.53 1.90 -2.12
N ALA A 234 10.48 1.28 -2.66
CA ALA A 234 10.60 0.03 -3.40
C ALA A 234 11.42 0.20 -4.68
N THR A 235 11.03 1.14 -5.55
CA THR A 235 11.62 1.25 -6.90
C THR A 235 12.97 1.95 -6.88
N SER A 236 13.02 3.16 -6.34
CA SER A 236 14.18 4.05 -6.41
C SER A 236 15.16 3.82 -5.28
N GLY A 237 14.66 3.38 -4.11
CA GLY A 237 15.46 3.12 -2.92
C GLY A 237 16.11 1.73 -2.92
N LEU A 238 15.28 0.70 -3.09
CA LEU A 238 15.69 -0.70 -3.02
C LEU A 238 16.00 -1.32 -4.39
N GLY A 239 15.67 -0.64 -5.50
CA GLY A 239 15.90 -1.16 -6.85
C GLY A 239 14.96 -2.29 -7.25
N VAL A 240 13.78 -2.39 -6.63
CA VAL A 240 12.86 -3.52 -6.84
C VAL A 240 12.23 -3.42 -8.22
N THR A 241 12.49 -4.43 -9.05
CA THR A 241 11.79 -4.63 -10.34
C THR A 241 10.79 -5.77 -10.27
N ARG A 242 11.04 -6.75 -9.39
CA ARG A 242 10.15 -7.86 -9.07
C ARG A 242 10.23 -8.19 -7.57
N ALA A 243 9.10 -8.62 -7.01
CA ALA A 243 9.03 -9.10 -5.64
C ALA A 243 7.97 -10.19 -5.51
N VAL A 244 8.10 -11.02 -4.46
CA VAL A 244 7.09 -12.03 -4.11
C VAL A 244 6.29 -11.53 -2.91
N VAL A 245 4.96 -11.47 -3.03
CA VAL A 245 4.09 -11.16 -1.89
C VAL A 245 3.99 -12.41 -1.02
N ARG A 246 4.60 -12.38 0.17
CA ARG A 246 4.65 -13.54 1.08
C ARG A 246 3.41 -13.67 1.95
N GLY A 247 2.68 -12.59 2.13
CA GLY A 247 1.52 -12.53 3.02
C GLY A 247 1.28 -11.11 3.50
N GLN A 248 0.71 -11.01 4.69
CA GLN A 248 0.34 -9.73 5.30
C GLN A 248 0.91 -9.64 6.72
N ALA A 249 1.42 -8.46 7.09
CA ALA A 249 1.86 -8.17 8.45
C ALA A 249 0.68 -7.73 9.34
N LEU A 250 -0.31 -7.07 8.73
CA LEU A 250 -1.61 -6.71 9.28
C LEU A 250 -2.66 -6.86 8.17
N PRO A 251 -3.96 -6.97 8.47
CA PRO A 251 -4.99 -7.00 7.44
C PRO A 251 -4.86 -5.83 6.46
N GLY A 252 -4.54 -6.13 5.19
CA GLY A 252 -4.32 -5.12 4.14
C GLY A 252 -2.92 -4.48 4.08
N VAL A 253 -1.96 -4.94 4.88
CA VAL A 253 -0.56 -4.49 4.87
C VAL A 253 0.34 -5.62 4.33
N PRO A 254 0.65 -5.65 3.02
CA PRO A 254 1.41 -6.74 2.42
C PRO A 254 2.91 -6.70 2.76
N VAL A 255 3.52 -7.88 2.77
CA VAL A 255 4.96 -8.08 2.93
C VAL A 255 5.55 -8.64 1.65
N TRP A 256 6.52 -7.92 1.10
CA TRP A 256 7.22 -8.25 -0.13
C TRP A 256 8.58 -8.83 0.20
N GLU A 257 8.91 -9.97 -0.40
CA GLU A 257 10.27 -10.48 -0.44
C GLU A 257 10.95 -9.98 -1.70
N LEU A 258 12.08 -9.29 -1.52
CA LEU A 258 12.85 -8.74 -2.62
C LEU A 258 13.65 -9.84 -3.34
N ASP A 259 13.79 -9.70 -4.65
CA ASP A 259 14.55 -10.63 -5.49
C ASP A 259 16.07 -10.40 -5.40
N GLU A 260 16.84 -11.20 -6.13
CA GLU A 260 18.30 -11.14 -6.20
C GLU A 260 18.87 -9.85 -6.81
N HIS A 261 18.04 -9.05 -7.50
CA HIS A 261 18.48 -7.84 -8.19
C HIS A 261 18.29 -6.56 -7.34
N ALA A 262 17.55 -6.65 -6.25
CA ALA A 262 17.38 -5.55 -5.30
C ALA A 262 18.63 -5.33 -4.43
N LEU A 263 18.73 -4.14 -3.80
CA LEU A 263 19.84 -3.75 -2.93
C LEU A 263 20.05 -4.70 -1.72
N HIS A 264 18.97 -5.33 -1.25
CA HIS A 264 18.99 -6.29 -0.14
C HIS A 264 18.18 -7.55 -0.49
N PRO A 265 18.78 -8.52 -1.23
CA PRO A 265 18.08 -9.72 -1.65
C PRO A 265 17.47 -10.50 -0.48
N GLY A 266 16.22 -10.94 -0.63
CA GLY A 266 15.48 -11.68 0.39
C GLY A 266 14.95 -10.85 1.56
N LEU A 267 15.29 -9.55 1.66
CA LEU A 267 14.73 -8.65 2.67
C LEU A 267 13.19 -8.66 2.58
N LYS A 268 12.53 -8.67 3.73
CA LYS A 268 11.08 -8.49 3.79
C LYS A 268 10.74 -7.02 3.96
N TYR A 269 10.18 -6.46 2.90
CA TYR A 269 9.75 -5.09 2.83
C TYR A 269 8.24 -4.99 3.10
N VAL A 270 7.86 -4.24 4.12
CA VAL A 270 6.47 -4.04 4.51
C VAL A 270 5.92 -2.77 3.88
N VAL A 271 4.99 -2.93 2.94
CA VAL A 271 4.30 -1.83 2.27
C VAL A 271 3.07 -1.47 3.09
N PHE A 272 3.13 -0.37 3.83
CA PHE A 272 2.05 0.06 4.72
C PHE A 272 1.19 1.15 4.04
N PRO A 273 -0.06 0.86 3.63
CA PRO A 273 -0.91 1.86 3.01
C PRO A 273 -1.24 3.03 3.96
N GLY A 274 -1.43 4.23 3.41
CA GLY A 274 -1.64 5.44 4.23
C GLY A 274 -2.88 5.38 5.13
N ASN A 275 -3.94 4.70 4.68
CA ASN A 275 -5.29 4.69 5.26
C ASN A 275 -5.71 3.33 5.86
N VAL A 276 -4.79 2.39 6.03
CA VAL A 276 -5.08 1.05 6.56
C VAL A 276 -4.78 0.99 8.07
N GLY A 277 -5.60 0.26 8.81
CA GLY A 277 -5.44 0.01 10.24
C GLY A 277 -5.98 1.14 11.14
N GLY A 278 -6.20 0.81 12.42
CA GLY A 278 -6.58 1.77 13.44
C GLY A 278 -5.40 2.65 13.91
N PRO A 279 -5.62 3.55 14.87
CA PRO A 279 -4.58 4.45 15.40
C PRO A 279 -3.32 3.72 15.90
N ASP A 280 -3.48 2.52 16.44
CA ASP A 280 -2.38 1.73 17.03
C ASP A 280 -1.68 0.80 16.04
N ALA A 281 -2.14 0.73 14.78
CA ALA A 281 -1.69 -0.29 13.85
C ALA A 281 -0.18 -0.26 13.59
N LEU A 282 0.39 0.94 13.43
CA LEU A 282 1.83 1.09 13.17
C LEU A 282 2.68 0.71 14.40
N VAL A 283 2.32 1.19 15.59
CA VAL A 283 3.04 0.87 16.83
C VAL A 283 2.96 -0.60 17.18
N SER A 284 1.78 -1.21 17.07
CA SER A 284 1.60 -2.66 17.32
C SER A 284 2.44 -3.51 16.38
N LEU A 285 2.55 -3.12 15.10
CA LEU A 285 3.40 -3.81 14.15
C LEU A 285 4.88 -3.67 14.53
N VAL A 286 5.35 -2.45 14.82
CA VAL A 286 6.75 -2.24 15.20
C VAL A 286 7.11 -3.04 16.45
N LYS A 287 6.30 -2.99 17.52
CA LYS A 287 6.51 -3.79 18.74
C LYS A 287 6.65 -5.29 18.46
N SER A 288 5.71 -5.82 17.67
CA SER A 288 5.71 -7.23 17.25
C SER A 288 7.02 -7.60 16.53
N LEU A 289 7.50 -6.76 15.61
CA LEU A 289 8.76 -6.99 14.89
C LEU A 289 10.01 -6.76 15.76
N SER A 290 9.95 -5.84 16.72
CA SER A 290 11.04 -5.58 17.66
C SER A 290 11.26 -6.73 18.64
N GLY A 291 10.26 -7.60 18.84
CA GLY A 291 10.28 -8.65 19.86
C GLY A 291 9.76 -8.18 21.22
N GLU A 292 9.14 -7.01 21.26
CA GLU A 292 8.50 -6.45 22.45
C GLU A 292 7.06 -6.96 22.50
N ALA A 293 6.68 -7.57 23.61
CA ALA A 293 5.30 -8.00 23.81
C ALA A 293 4.37 -6.78 23.77
N ILE A 294 3.31 -6.84 22.97
CA ILE A 294 2.20 -5.89 23.04
C ILE A 294 1.56 -6.08 24.42
N ARG A 295 1.72 -5.12 25.32
CA ARG A 295 1.06 -5.11 26.64
C ARG A 295 -0.44 -4.84 26.51
#